data_AF-Q86TL7-F1
#
_entry.id   AF-Q86TL7-F1
#
_cell.length_a   1.000
_cell.length_b   1.000
_cell.length_c   1.000
_cell.angle_alpha   90.00
_cell.angle_beta   90.00
_cell.angle_gamma   90.00
#
_symmetry.space_group_name_H-M   'P 1'
#
loop_
_entity.id
_entity.type
_entity.pdbx_description
1 polymer ?
#
loop_
_entity_poly.entity_id
_entity_poly.type
_entity_poly.pdbx_seq_one_letter_code
_entity_poly.pdbx_strand_id
1 'polypeptide(L)'
;NTSESFVLNWYRMSPSNQTDKLAAFPEDRSQPGQDCRFRVTQLPNGRDFHMSVVRARRNDSGTYLCGAISLAPKAQIKESLRAELRVTGTIGARRTGQPLKEDPSAVPVFSVDYGELDFQWR
;
A
#
# COMPACT_ATOMS: atom_id res chain seq x y z
N ASN A 1 -19.46 22.38 18.23
CA ASN A 1 -18.44 21.32 18.30
C ASN A 1 -18.53 20.50 17.03
N THR A 2 -18.05 21.02 15.90
CA THR A 2 -18.07 20.30 14.62
C THR A 2 -16.78 19.52 14.51
N SER A 3 -16.80 18.27 14.96
CA SER A 3 -15.76 17.29 14.61
C SER A 3 -15.86 17.09 13.10
N GLU A 4 -14.90 17.64 12.34
CA GLU A 4 -14.78 17.37 10.91
C GLU A 4 -14.47 15.88 10.72
N SER A 5 -15.48 15.07 10.46
CA SER A 5 -15.28 13.69 10.04
C SER A 5 -14.78 13.71 8.60
N PHE A 6 -13.55 13.24 8.39
CA PHE A 6 -13.03 12.97 7.06
C PHE A 6 -12.96 11.46 6.79
N VAL A 7 -13.01 11.10 5.52
CA VAL A 7 -12.70 9.75 5.05
C VAL A 7 -11.38 9.81 4.30
N LEU A 8 -10.42 8.98 4.69
CA LEU A 8 -9.16 8.84 3.97
C LEU A 8 -9.27 7.68 3.00
N ASN A 9 -9.09 7.94 1.70
CA ASN A 9 -9.04 6.91 0.68
C ASN A 9 -7.62 6.71 0.18
N TRP A 10 -7.26 5.46 -0.12
CA TRP A 10 -6.03 5.11 -0.79
C TRP A 10 -6.31 4.69 -2.22
N TYR A 11 -5.59 5.28 -3.17
CA TYR A 11 -5.77 5.04 -4.60
C TYR A 11 -4.49 4.56 -5.27
N ARG A 12 -4.67 3.81 -6.35
CA ARG A 12 -3.62 3.50 -7.33
C ARG A 12 -3.98 4.09 -8.68
N MET A 13 -3.00 4.73 -9.31
CA MET A 13 -3.12 5.19 -10.69
C MET A 13 -3.08 3.99 -11.63
N SER A 14 -4.12 3.83 -12.43
CA SER A 14 -4.12 2.88 -13.54
C SER A 14 -3.39 3.48 -14.77
N PRO A 15 -2.92 2.65 -15.71
CA PRO A 15 -2.39 3.13 -16.99
C PRO A 15 -3.39 3.91 -17.83
N SER A 16 -4.70 3.72 -17.60
CA SER A 16 -5.78 4.47 -18.27
C SER A 16 -6.06 5.84 -17.62
N ASN A 17 -5.22 6.26 -16.66
CA ASN A 17 -5.41 7.48 -15.87
C ASN A 17 -6.72 7.47 -15.04
N GLN A 18 -7.28 6.29 -14.82
CA GLN A 18 -8.34 6.06 -13.84
C GLN A 18 -7.68 5.80 -12.47
N THR A 19 -8.33 6.24 -11.40
CA THR A 19 -7.86 5.98 -10.03
C THR A 19 -8.67 4.86 -9.41
N ASP A 20 -8.00 3.74 -9.14
CA ASP A 20 -8.62 2.59 -8.48
C ASP A 20 -8.58 2.81 -6.97
N LYS A 21 -9.75 2.84 -6.32
CA LYS A 21 -9.84 2.91 -4.85
C LYS A 21 -9.48 1.55 -4.27
N LEU A 22 -8.44 1.51 -3.44
CA LEU A 22 -7.92 0.28 -2.84
C LEU A 22 -8.40 0.08 -1.41
N ALA A 23 -8.34 1.12 -0.59
CA ALA A 23 -8.64 1.08 0.84
C ALA A 23 -9.29 2.38 1.31
N ALA A 24 -9.99 2.33 2.44
CA ALA A 24 -10.54 3.51 3.09
C ALA A 24 -10.36 3.46 4.61
N PHE A 25 -10.27 4.62 5.26
CA PHE A 25 -10.40 4.78 6.69
C PHE A 25 -11.41 5.89 7.03
N PRO A 26 -12.43 5.61 7.86
CA PRO A 26 -12.84 4.29 8.33
C PRO A 26 -13.16 3.34 7.16
N GLU A 27 -13.04 2.03 7.39
CA GLU A 27 -13.25 1.02 6.35
C GLU A 27 -14.68 1.08 5.79
N ASP A 28 -14.79 1.17 4.46
CA ASP A 28 -16.07 1.23 3.77
C ASP A 28 -16.59 -0.18 3.47
N ARG A 29 -17.26 -0.76 4.45
CA ARG A 29 -17.81 -2.13 4.37
C ARG A 29 -18.92 -2.29 3.35
N SER A 30 -19.39 -1.21 2.73
CA SER A 30 -20.43 -1.26 1.70
C SER A 30 -19.87 -1.61 0.31
N GLN A 31 -18.54 -1.59 0.12
CA GLN A 31 -17.90 -1.89 -1.17
C GLN A 31 -17.55 -3.37 -1.29
N PRO A 32 -18.33 -4.18 -2.01
CA PRO A 32 -17.99 -5.57 -2.27
C PRO A 32 -16.74 -5.66 -3.15
N GLY A 33 -15.83 -6.59 -2.82
CA GLY A 33 -14.65 -6.87 -3.65
C GLY A 33 -13.39 -6.08 -3.31
N GLN A 34 -13.37 -5.36 -2.18
CA GLN A 34 -12.15 -4.70 -1.70
C GLN A 34 -11.07 -5.74 -1.34
N ASP A 35 -9.87 -5.60 -1.91
CA ASP A 35 -8.75 -6.52 -1.63
C ASP A 35 -8.21 -6.26 -0.22
N CYS A 36 -8.47 -7.22 0.69
CA CYS A 36 -8.11 -7.15 2.11
C CYS A 36 -6.61 -7.07 2.40
N ARG A 37 -5.76 -7.20 1.36
CA ARG A 37 -4.32 -6.95 1.46
C ARG A 37 -4.00 -5.48 1.63
N PHE A 38 -4.80 -4.58 1.06
CA PHE A 38 -4.59 -3.14 1.18
C PHE A 38 -5.26 -2.63 2.45
N ARG A 39 -4.49 -2.00 3.33
CA ARG A 39 -4.96 -1.57 4.65
C ARG A 39 -4.58 -0.13 4.91
N VAL A 40 -5.48 0.60 5.56
CA VAL A 40 -5.24 1.94 6.09
C VAL A 40 -5.52 1.90 7.59
N THR A 41 -4.50 2.17 8.39
CA THR A 41 -4.60 2.18 9.85
C THR A 41 -4.16 3.52 10.38
N GLN A 42 -5.00 4.16 11.21
CA GLN A 42 -4.63 5.38 11.92
C GLN A 42 -3.58 5.06 12.98
N LEU A 43 -2.52 5.86 13.04
CA LEU A 43 -1.49 5.76 14.06
C LEU A 43 -1.98 6.34 15.40
N PRO A 44 -1.35 5.97 16.53
CA PRO A 44 -1.80 6.39 17.87
C PRO A 44 -1.88 7.90 18.09
N ASN A 45 -1.17 8.70 17.28
CA ASN A 45 -1.23 10.16 17.36
C ASN A 45 -2.53 10.77 16.77
N GLY A 46 -3.39 9.94 16.16
CA GLY A 46 -4.69 10.35 15.62
C GLY A 46 -4.64 11.21 14.35
N ARG A 47 -3.46 11.55 13.84
CA ARG A 47 -3.30 12.42 12.65
C ARG A 47 -2.60 11.73 11.49
N ASP A 48 -1.76 10.75 11.80
CA ASP A 48 -0.98 10.03 10.80
C ASP A 48 -1.61 8.67 10.51
N PHE A 49 -1.31 8.14 9.33
CA PHE A 49 -1.90 6.91 8.82
C PHE A 49 -0.82 6.06 8.18
N HIS A 50 -0.88 4.76 8.46
CA HIS A 50 -0.06 3.78 7.79
C HIS A 50 -0.89 3.07 6.71
N MET A 51 -0.37 3.11 5.49
CA MET A 51 -0.94 2.43 4.32
C MET A 51 -0.05 1.23 3.97
N SER A 52 -0.59 0.02 4.04
CA SER A 52 0.20 -1.20 3.88
C SER A 52 -0.44 -2.18 2.90
N VAL A 53 0.41 -2.90 2.15
CA VAL A 53 0.01 -4.03 1.29
C VAL A 53 0.52 -5.33 1.89
N VAL A 54 -0.39 -6.16 2.42
CA VAL A 54 -0.04 -7.48 2.96
C VAL A 54 0.25 -8.45 1.81
N ARG A 55 1.38 -9.16 1.87
CA ARG A 55 1.84 -10.07 0.80
C ARG A 55 1.88 -9.34 -0.56
N ALA A 56 2.67 -8.27 -0.62
CA ALA A 56 2.87 -7.50 -1.83
C ALA A 56 3.37 -8.39 -2.98
N ARG A 57 2.88 -8.11 -4.18
CA ARG A 57 3.15 -8.83 -5.43
C ARG A 57 3.78 -7.86 -6.41
N ARG A 58 4.53 -8.37 -7.41
CA ARG A 58 5.12 -7.53 -8.45
C ARG A 58 4.07 -6.65 -9.17
N ASN A 59 2.86 -7.19 -9.37
CA ASN A 59 1.75 -6.47 -9.99
C ASN A 59 1.09 -5.42 -9.07
N ASP A 60 1.51 -5.28 -7.82
CA ASP A 60 1.16 -4.15 -6.97
C ASP A 60 2.10 -2.95 -7.22
N SER A 61 3.15 -3.09 -8.04
CA SER A 61 4.02 -1.94 -8.36
C SER A 61 3.26 -0.87 -9.14
N GLY A 62 3.41 0.40 -8.78
CA GLY A 62 2.74 1.49 -9.46
C GLY A 62 2.79 2.80 -8.69
N THR A 63 2.02 3.76 -9.16
CA THR A 63 1.92 5.09 -8.53
C THR A 63 0.67 5.17 -7.67
N TYR A 64 0.84 5.61 -6.44
CA TYR A 64 -0.17 5.66 -5.39
C TYR A 64 -0.34 7.09 -4.87
N LEU A 65 -1.53 7.40 -4.37
CA LEU A 65 -1.81 8.62 -3.63
C LEU A 65 -2.90 8.39 -2.58
N CYS A 66 -2.96 9.26 -1.58
CA CYS A 66 -4.07 9.32 -0.63
C CYS A 66 -4.93 10.55 -0.89
N GLY A 67 -6.23 10.43 -0.59
CA GLY A 67 -7.20 11.52 -0.68
C GLY A 67 -8.00 11.60 0.60
N ALA A 68 -7.87 12.71 1.33
CA ALA A 68 -8.69 13.02 2.49
C ALA A 68 -9.95 13.77 2.04
N ILE A 69 -11.11 13.19 2.30
CA ILE A 69 -12.42 13.71 1.90
C ILE A 69 -13.15 14.24 3.13
N SER A 70 -13.28 15.56 3.23
CA SER A 70 -14.11 16.22 4.24
C SER A 70 -15.54 16.36 3.69
N LEU A 71 -16.54 15.81 4.38
CA LEU A 71 -17.93 15.81 3.89
C LEU A 71 -18.74 17.05 4.31
N ALA A 72 -18.35 17.74 5.37
CA ALA A 72 -19.02 18.93 5.89
C ALA A 72 -18.03 20.08 6.08
N PRO A 73 -18.43 21.35 5.87
CA PRO A 73 -19.73 21.83 5.37
C PRO A 73 -19.89 21.75 3.84
N LYS A 74 -18.81 21.47 3.10
CA LYS A 74 -18.81 21.19 1.66
C LYS A 74 -17.85 20.04 1.42
N ALA A 75 -18.19 19.16 0.49
CA ALA A 75 -17.30 18.11 0.03
C ALA A 75 -15.99 18.73 -0.47
N GLN A 76 -14.88 18.43 0.19
CA GLN A 76 -13.54 18.83 -0.23
C GLN A 76 -12.64 17.61 -0.24
N ILE A 77 -11.80 17.50 -1.26
CA ILE A 77 -10.79 16.45 -1.36
C ILE A 77 -9.43 17.12 -1.32
N LYS A 78 -8.58 16.68 -0.41
CA LYS A 78 -7.16 17.02 -0.38
C LYS A 78 -6.35 15.79 -0.71
N GLU A 79 -5.59 15.85 -1.79
CA GLU A 79 -4.76 14.74 -2.24
C GLU A 79 -3.31 14.92 -1.77
N SER A 80 -2.64 13.81 -1.49
CA SER A 80 -1.19 13.80 -1.29
C SER A 80 -0.45 13.96 -2.61
N LEU A 81 0.86 14.15 -2.49
CA LEU A 81 1.77 13.86 -3.59
C LEU A 81 1.68 12.38 -4.00
N ARG A 82 2.09 12.12 -5.24
CA ARG A 82 2.18 10.78 -5.79
C ARG A 82 3.45 10.09 -5.29
N ALA A 83 3.32 8.84 -4.87
CA ALA A 83 4.44 7.99 -4.46
C ALA A 83 4.52 6.76 -5.36
N GLU A 84 5.73 6.33 -5.72
CA GLU A 84 5.95 5.11 -6.51
C GLU A 84 6.28 3.95 -5.57
N LEU A 85 5.50 2.87 -5.66
CA LEU A 85 5.80 1.58 -5.05
C LEU A 85 6.43 0.67 -6.10
N ARG A 86 7.65 0.21 -5.87
CA ARG A 86 8.30 -0.82 -6.68
C ARG A 86 8.47 -2.10 -5.88
N VAL A 87 7.66 -3.11 -6.20
CA VAL A 87 7.79 -4.45 -5.61
C VAL A 87 8.75 -5.26 -6.47
N THR A 88 10.00 -5.36 -6.02
CA THR A 88 10.99 -6.22 -6.67
C THR A 88 10.97 -7.60 -6.04
N GLY A 89 11.16 -8.64 -6.85
CA GLY A 89 11.40 -9.98 -6.31
C GLY A 89 12.90 -10.21 -6.32
N THR A 90 13.52 -10.38 -5.15
CA THR A 90 14.90 -10.82 -5.04
C THR A 90 14.93 -12.33 -5.29
N ILE A 91 15.48 -12.76 -6.43
CA ILE A 91 16.03 -14.11 -6.49
C ILE A 91 17.23 -14.04 -5.54
N GLY A 92 17.14 -14.68 -4.38
CA GLY A 92 18.25 -14.75 -3.44
C GLY A 92 19.50 -15.14 -4.21
N ALA A 93 20.45 -14.20 -4.30
CA ALA A 93 21.71 -14.45 -4.96
C ALA A 93 22.42 -15.56 -4.18
N ARG A 94 22.27 -16.81 -4.62
CA ARG A 94 23.20 -17.87 -4.27
C ARG A 94 24.55 -17.36 -4.73
N ARG A 95 25.40 -16.93 -3.79
CA ARG A 95 26.77 -16.50 -4.09
C ARG A 95 27.44 -17.63 -4.87
N THR A 96 27.56 -17.46 -6.17
CA THR A 96 28.38 -18.32 -7.03
C THR A 96 29.83 -18.03 -6.68
N GLY A 97 30.36 -18.81 -5.75
CA GLY A 97 31.75 -18.68 -5.32
C GLY A 97 32.35 -19.88 -4.58
N GLN A 98 31.60 -20.95 -4.29
CA GLN A 98 32.19 -22.18 -3.71
C GLN A 98 31.50 -23.44 -4.28
N PRO A 99 32.25 -24.47 -4.71
CA PRO A 99 31.67 -25.72 -5.15
C PRO A 99 31.25 -26.53 -3.92
N LEU A 100 29.95 -26.54 -3.61
CA LEU A 100 29.40 -27.44 -2.60
C LEU A 100 28.55 -28.49 -3.31
N LYS A 101 28.94 -29.75 -3.10
CA LYS A 101 28.29 -30.97 -3.59
C LYS A 101 26.77 -30.85 -3.54
N GLU A 102 26.12 -31.27 -4.62
CA GLU A 102 24.68 -31.43 -4.74
C GLU A 102 24.13 -32.34 -3.63
N ASP A 103 23.18 -31.80 -2.87
CA ASP A 103 22.18 -32.59 -2.17
C ASP A 103 20.82 -32.29 -2.83
N PRO A 104 19.99 -33.26 -3.24
CA PRO A 104 18.87 -33.01 -4.15
C PRO A 104 17.65 -32.30 -3.55
N SER A 105 17.75 -31.69 -2.36
CA SER A 105 16.58 -31.23 -1.59
C SER A 105 16.60 -29.73 -1.25
N ALA A 106 16.98 -28.87 -2.20
CA ALA A 106 16.87 -27.43 -2.03
C ALA A 106 15.56 -26.90 -2.64
N VAL A 107 14.48 -26.92 -1.85
CA VAL A 107 13.25 -26.21 -2.19
C VAL A 107 13.54 -24.70 -2.11
N PRO A 108 13.24 -23.89 -3.15
CA PRO A 108 13.53 -22.46 -3.10
C PRO A 108 12.67 -21.78 -2.03
N VAL A 109 13.33 -21.12 -1.08
CA VAL A 109 12.68 -20.27 -0.06
C VAL A 109 12.48 -18.89 -0.65
N PHE A 110 11.22 -18.51 -0.86
CA PHE A 110 10.84 -17.16 -1.26
C PHE A 110 10.75 -16.26 -0.02
N SER A 111 11.75 -15.42 0.21
CA SER A 111 11.65 -14.34 1.19
C SER A 111 10.97 -13.13 0.55
N VAL A 112 9.86 -12.68 1.12
CA VAL A 112 9.17 -11.45 0.72
C VAL A 112 9.73 -10.29 1.53
N ASP A 113 10.16 -9.23 0.86
CA ASP A 113 10.57 -7.99 1.51
C ASP A 113 9.34 -7.10 1.72
N TYR A 114 9.07 -6.72 2.96
CA TYR A 114 7.93 -5.87 3.32
C TYR A 114 8.34 -4.42 3.12
N GLY A 115 8.11 -3.88 1.92
CA GLY A 115 8.30 -2.46 1.66
C GLY A 115 7.31 -1.63 2.48
N GLU A 116 7.81 -0.83 3.41
CA GLU A 116 7.08 0.19 4.16
C GLU A 116 7.06 1.49 3.32
N LEU A 117 5.90 2.14 3.20
CA LEU A 117 5.78 3.44 2.54
C LEU A 117 5.49 4.50 3.59
N ASP A 118 6.48 5.35 3.87
CA ASP A 118 6.33 6.52 4.72
C ASP A 118 5.79 7.71 3.91
N PHE A 119 4.62 8.21 4.30
CA PHE A 119 4.07 9.45 3.78
C PHE A 119 4.30 10.56 4.79
N GLN A 120 5.22 11.48 4.50
CA GLN A 120 5.39 12.70 5.30
C GLN A 120 4.42 13.79 4.80
N TRP A 121 3.47 14.18 5.65
CA TRP A 121 2.64 15.36 5.43
C TRP A 121 3.40 16.63 5.85
N ARG A 122 3.28 17.72 5.07
CA ARG A 122 3.76 19.06 5.44
C ARG A 122 2.58 20.01 5.62
#